data_AF-A0A657IW29-F1
#
_entry.id   AF-A0A657IW29-F1
#
_cell.length_a   1.000
_cell.length_b   1.000
_cell.length_c   1.000
_cell.angle_alpha   90.00
_cell.angle_beta   90.00
_cell.angle_gamma   90.00
#
_symmetry.space_group_name_H-M   'P 1'
#
loop_
_entity.id
_entity.type
_entity.pdbx_description
1 polymer ?
#
loop_
_entity_poly.entity_id
_entity_poly.type
_entity_poly.pdbx_seq_one_letter_code
_entity_poly.pdbx_strand_id
1 'polypeptide(L)'
;MNTRFKEDAEATPAGRQWRYWAGNCSVTRRAHDLAGGYDRDYRRYGWEDVDMGWRLVQAGASVRIEPGLLTPHHVAATTTASRARRALHSGAARELFLAKHGQEALGPQRRPAGLWGAAVRGLAAVLTETRLERIAGGVDRILPRIPEGLGRKLVALCVEAAAHAGERHPDRARGTF
;
A
#
# COMPACT_ATOMS: atom_id res chain seq x y z
N MET A 1 -2.14 -19.62 1.10
CA MET A 1 -2.90 -18.35 1.18
C MET A 1 -2.61 -17.71 2.53
N ASN A 2 -2.43 -16.39 2.63
CA ASN A 2 -2.28 -15.73 3.94
C ASN A 2 -3.66 -15.73 4.63
N THR A 3 -3.92 -16.73 5.48
CA THR A 3 -5.23 -16.98 6.09
C THR A 3 -5.75 -15.78 6.87
N ARG A 4 -4.86 -15.12 7.62
CA ARG A 4 -5.22 -13.93 8.40
C ARG A 4 -5.66 -12.76 7.52
N PHE A 5 -4.95 -12.51 6.41
CA PHE A 5 -5.35 -11.44 5.49
C PHE A 5 -6.73 -11.70 4.88
N LYS A 6 -7.03 -12.95 4.54
CA LYS A 6 -8.36 -13.34 4.06
C LYS A 6 -9.43 -13.06 5.12
N GLU A 7 -9.22 -13.55 6.34
CA GLU A 7 -10.16 -13.37 7.46
C GLU A 7 -10.41 -11.88 7.76
N ASP A 8 -9.35 -11.06 7.79
CA ASP A 8 -9.45 -9.62 7.99
C ASP A 8 -10.26 -8.93 6.86
N ALA A 9 -10.09 -9.39 5.61
CA ALA A 9 -10.83 -8.87 4.46
C ALA A 9 -12.31 -9.25 4.50
N GLU A 10 -12.64 -10.52 4.76
CA GLU A 10 -14.01 -11.02 4.87
C GLU A 10 -14.76 -10.39 6.06
N ALA A 11 -14.07 -10.15 7.18
CA ALA A 11 -14.62 -9.50 8.36
C ALA A 11 -14.83 -7.98 8.20
N THR A 12 -14.32 -7.37 7.11
CA THR A 12 -14.49 -5.94 6.88
C THR A 12 -15.96 -5.61 6.57
N PRO A 13 -16.59 -4.63 7.25
CA PRO A 13 -17.96 -4.22 6.97
C PRO A 13 -18.16 -3.85 5.50
N ALA A 14 -19.33 -4.18 4.93
CA ALA A 14 -19.62 -4.01 3.50
C ALA A 14 -19.27 -2.60 2.96
N GLY A 15 -19.60 -1.53 3.71
CA GLY A 15 -19.27 -0.15 3.33
C GLY A 15 -17.77 0.20 3.28
N ARG A 16 -16.88 -0.73 3.66
CA ARG A 16 -15.42 -0.57 3.67
C ARG A 16 -14.69 -1.62 2.82
N GLN A 17 -15.41 -2.58 2.23
CA GLN A 17 -14.81 -3.63 1.42
C GLN A 17 -14.20 -3.11 0.11
N TRP A 18 -14.55 -1.90 -0.33
CA TRP A 18 -13.90 -1.20 -1.44
C TRP A 18 -12.38 -1.06 -1.29
N ARG A 19 -11.86 -1.11 -0.06
CA ARG A 19 -10.41 -1.09 0.22
C ARG A 19 -9.67 -2.32 -0.30
N TYR A 20 -10.41 -3.38 -0.61
CA TYR A 20 -9.91 -4.63 -1.16
C TYR A 20 -10.26 -4.81 -2.64
N TRP A 21 -10.75 -3.75 -3.32
CA TRP A 21 -10.76 -3.73 -4.77
C TRP A 21 -9.32 -3.86 -5.25
N ALA A 22 -8.93 -5.05 -5.72
CA ALA A 22 -7.61 -5.37 -6.28
C ALA A 22 -7.60 -6.80 -6.88
N GLY A 23 -6.79 -7.03 -7.92
CA GLY A 23 -6.45 -8.37 -8.42
C GLY A 23 -7.57 -9.08 -9.19
N ASN A 24 -8.54 -9.67 -8.49
CA ASN A 24 -9.69 -10.36 -9.09
C ASN A 24 -10.98 -9.60 -8.80
N CYS A 25 -11.34 -8.68 -9.70
CA CYS A 25 -12.50 -7.82 -9.54
C CYS A 25 -13.35 -7.82 -10.81
N SER A 26 -14.67 -7.74 -10.64
CA SER A 26 -15.62 -7.57 -11.72
C SER A 26 -16.59 -6.44 -11.36
N VAL A 27 -17.02 -5.71 -12.39
CA VAL A 27 -18.00 -4.64 -12.25
C VAL A 27 -18.79 -4.53 -13.55
N THR A 28 -20.01 -4.02 -13.46
CA THR A 28 -20.80 -3.74 -14.66
C THR A 28 -20.15 -2.62 -15.47
N ARG A 29 -20.34 -2.66 -16.80
CA ARG A 29 -19.87 -1.58 -17.69
C ARG A 29 -20.37 -0.21 -17.23
N ARG A 30 -21.65 -0.11 -16.82
CA ARG A 30 -22.25 1.13 -16.33
C ARG A 30 -21.51 1.68 -15.10
N ALA A 31 -21.24 0.86 -14.09
CA ALA A 31 -20.56 1.32 -12.88
C ALA A 31 -19.09 1.68 -13.15
N HIS A 32 -18.41 0.95 -14.04
CA HIS A 32 -17.07 1.32 -14.51
C HIS A 32 -17.07 2.70 -15.18
N ASP A 33 -18.02 2.95 -16.09
CA ASP A 33 -18.10 4.21 -16.83
C ASP A 33 -18.48 5.38 -15.90
N LEU A 34 -19.38 5.16 -14.93
CA LEU A 34 -19.71 6.16 -13.92
C LEU A 34 -18.53 6.48 -12.99
N ALA A 35 -17.71 5.48 -12.65
CA ALA A 35 -16.49 5.72 -11.88
C ALA A 35 -15.42 6.44 -12.71
N GLY A 36 -15.45 6.33 -14.04
CA GLY A 36 -14.45 6.93 -14.94
C GLY A 36 -13.22 6.06 -15.21
N GLY A 37 -13.29 4.74 -14.91
CA GLY A 37 -12.17 3.80 -15.08
C GLY A 37 -10.97 4.06 -14.15
N TYR A 38 -9.84 3.41 -14.38
CA TYR A 38 -8.63 3.64 -13.57
C TYR A 38 -8.03 5.04 -13.80
N ASP A 39 -7.67 5.69 -12.70
CA ASP A 39 -7.14 7.05 -12.72
C ASP A 39 -5.67 7.06 -13.17
N ARG A 40 -5.37 7.85 -14.20
CA ARG A 40 -4.06 7.89 -14.87
C ARG A 40 -2.99 8.70 -14.14
N ASP A 41 -3.34 9.36 -13.04
CA ASP A 41 -2.36 10.06 -12.21
C ASP A 41 -1.53 9.09 -11.37
N TYR A 42 -2.05 7.88 -11.10
CA TYR A 42 -1.29 6.82 -10.44
C TYR A 42 -0.34 6.18 -11.45
N ARG A 43 0.92 6.62 -11.45
CA ARG A 43 1.95 6.14 -12.40
C ARG A 43 2.99 5.21 -11.78
N ARG A 44 2.97 5.05 -10.46
CA ARG A 44 3.81 4.12 -9.70
C ARG A 44 2.96 3.17 -8.88
N TYR A 45 3.61 2.20 -8.25
CA TYR A 45 2.94 1.15 -7.50
C TYR A 45 2.00 1.68 -6.40
N GLY A 46 0.74 1.24 -6.46
CA GLY A 46 -0.22 1.29 -5.37
C GLY A 46 -1.25 2.41 -5.48
N TRP A 47 -2.37 2.18 -4.80
CA TRP A 47 -3.54 3.06 -4.64
C TRP A 47 -4.46 3.24 -5.84
N GLU A 48 -4.06 2.87 -7.06
CA GLU A 48 -4.92 2.91 -8.25
C GLU A 48 -6.18 2.05 -8.08
N ASP A 49 -6.02 0.86 -7.50
CA ASP A 49 -7.13 -0.06 -7.27
C ASP A 49 -8.03 0.40 -6.12
N VAL A 50 -7.43 0.87 -5.03
CA VAL A 50 -8.18 1.40 -3.87
C VAL A 50 -8.97 2.66 -4.25
N ASP A 51 -8.38 3.51 -5.09
CA ASP A 51 -9.02 4.69 -5.68
C ASP A 51 -10.23 4.31 -6.55
N MET A 52 -10.07 3.31 -7.43
CA MET A 52 -11.18 2.78 -8.23
C MET A 52 -12.29 2.22 -7.34
N GLY A 53 -11.96 1.44 -6.32
CA GLY A 53 -12.92 0.92 -5.34
C GLY A 53 -13.70 2.04 -4.63
N TRP A 54 -13.01 3.10 -4.21
CA TRP A 54 -13.65 4.26 -3.58
C TRP A 54 -14.60 4.98 -4.54
N ARG A 55 -14.15 5.27 -5.77
CA ARG A 55 -14.97 5.96 -6.78
C ARG A 55 -16.19 5.14 -7.20
N LEU A 56 -16.10 3.82 -7.22
CA LEU A 56 -17.26 2.95 -7.42
C LEU A 56 -18.33 3.15 -6.33
N VAL A 57 -17.92 3.23 -5.06
CA VAL A 57 -18.84 3.49 -3.95
C VAL A 57 -19.45 4.89 -4.05
N GLN A 58 -18.65 5.90 -4.41
CA GLN A 58 -19.15 7.26 -4.63
C GLN A 58 -20.13 7.35 -5.80
N ALA A 59 -19.98 6.51 -6.82
CA ALA A 59 -20.92 6.36 -7.93
C ALA A 59 -22.18 5.54 -7.59
N GLY A 60 -22.35 5.15 -6.31
CA GLY A 60 -23.52 4.40 -5.84
C GLY A 60 -23.43 2.88 -6.00
N ALA A 61 -22.28 2.33 -6.41
CA ALA A 61 -22.08 0.89 -6.46
C ALA A 61 -21.74 0.33 -5.07
N SER A 62 -22.11 -0.93 -4.81
CA SER A 62 -21.63 -1.66 -3.64
C SER A 62 -20.46 -2.56 -4.03
N VAL A 63 -19.31 -2.40 -3.39
CA VAL A 63 -18.19 -3.33 -3.51
C VAL A 63 -18.33 -4.42 -2.45
N ARG A 64 -18.27 -5.69 -2.88
CA ARG A 64 -18.36 -6.85 -1.98
C ARG A 64 -17.28 -7.87 -2.32
N ILE A 65 -16.69 -8.46 -1.30
CA ILE A 65 -15.82 -9.63 -1.42
C ILE A 65 -16.72 -10.87 -1.51
N GLU A 66 -16.52 -11.68 -2.55
CA GLU A 66 -17.19 -12.96 -2.74
C GLU A 66 -16.26 -14.11 -2.34
N PRO A 67 -16.48 -14.80 -1.19
CA PRO A 67 -15.61 -15.87 -0.72
C PRO A 67 -15.42 -17.01 -1.73
N GLY A 68 -16.44 -17.29 -2.56
CA GLY A 68 -16.38 -18.31 -3.61
C GLY A 68 -15.49 -17.94 -4.81
N LEU A 69 -15.05 -16.68 -4.93
CA LEU A 69 -14.24 -16.17 -6.05
C LEU A 69 -12.83 -15.76 -5.62
N LEU A 70 -12.38 -16.19 -4.44
CA LEU A 70 -11.02 -15.93 -3.99
C LEU A 70 -10.01 -16.73 -4.82
N THR A 71 -8.92 -16.07 -5.20
CA THR A 71 -7.86 -16.66 -6.02
C THR A 71 -6.48 -16.49 -5.38
N PRO A 72 -5.56 -17.45 -5.55
CA PRO A 72 -4.17 -17.27 -5.16
C PRO A 72 -3.51 -16.06 -5.86
N HIS A 73 -2.81 -15.23 -5.09
CA HIS A 73 -2.02 -14.12 -5.62
C HIS A 73 -0.54 -14.48 -5.65
N HIS A 74 0.08 -14.45 -6.83
CA HIS A 74 1.45 -14.91 -7.06
C HIS A 74 2.50 -13.79 -7.12
N VAL A 75 2.10 -12.51 -7.09
CA VAL A 75 3.01 -11.36 -7.37
C VAL A 75 3.51 -10.66 -6.09
N ALA A 76 3.83 -11.46 -5.06
CA ALA A 76 4.30 -10.95 -3.78
C ALA A 76 5.73 -10.39 -3.89
N ALA A 77 6.00 -9.28 -3.21
CA ALA A 77 7.36 -8.80 -3.01
C ALA A 77 8.09 -9.72 -2.01
N THR A 78 9.16 -10.37 -2.47
CA THR A 78 9.87 -11.41 -1.71
C THR A 78 11.15 -10.91 -1.03
N THR A 79 11.63 -9.72 -1.39
CA THR A 79 12.84 -9.12 -0.81
C THR A 79 12.51 -7.87 0.00
N THR A 80 13.37 -7.50 0.93
CA THR A 80 13.29 -6.24 1.68
C THR A 80 13.32 -5.06 0.71
N ALA A 81 14.23 -5.08 -0.28
CA ALA A 81 14.33 -4.02 -1.28
C ALA A 81 13.03 -3.85 -2.08
N SER A 82 12.45 -4.94 -2.59
CA SER A 82 11.20 -4.87 -3.37
C SER A 82 10.01 -4.44 -2.50
N ARG A 83 9.91 -4.91 -1.25
CA ARG A 83 8.88 -4.48 -0.29
C ARG A 83 8.99 -2.99 0.03
N ALA A 84 10.20 -2.53 0.33
CA ALA A 84 10.42 -1.15 0.72
C ALA A 84 10.20 -0.19 -0.46
N ARG A 85 10.62 -0.56 -1.68
CA ARG A 85 10.32 0.24 -2.89
C ARG A 85 8.82 0.37 -3.13
N ARG A 86 8.08 -0.74 -3.04
CA ARG A 86 6.61 -0.72 -3.15
C ARG A 86 5.97 0.14 -2.06
N ALA A 87 6.48 0.07 -0.84
CA ALA A 87 6.01 0.90 0.27
C ALA A 87 6.27 2.40 0.04
N LEU A 88 7.45 2.76 -0.48
CA LEU A 88 7.78 4.14 -0.86
C LEU A 88 6.77 4.71 -1.86
N HIS A 89 6.52 3.98 -2.95
CA HIS A 89 5.57 4.41 -3.98
C HIS A 89 4.13 4.44 -3.45
N SER A 90 3.73 3.42 -2.70
CA SER A 90 2.40 3.36 -2.08
C SER A 90 2.18 4.49 -1.08
N GLY A 91 3.19 4.91 -0.33
CA GLY A 91 3.12 6.08 0.56
C GLY A 91 2.87 7.39 -0.20
N ALA A 92 3.56 7.61 -1.32
CA ALA A 92 3.32 8.78 -2.16
C ALA A 92 1.93 8.74 -2.82
N ALA A 93 1.52 7.56 -3.31
CA ALA A 93 0.23 7.36 -3.97
C ALA A 93 -0.94 7.49 -2.99
N ARG A 94 -0.74 7.15 -1.71
CA ARG A 94 -1.70 7.44 -0.63
C ARG A 94 -2.00 8.92 -0.50
N GLU A 95 -0.97 9.76 -0.53
CA GLU A 95 -1.16 11.21 -0.41
C GLU A 95 -1.84 11.78 -1.66
N LEU A 96 -1.60 11.20 -2.85
CA LEU A 96 -2.39 11.51 -4.05
C LEU A 96 -3.87 11.18 -3.85
N PHE A 97 -4.20 10.01 -3.29
CA PHE A 97 -5.58 9.65 -2.94
C PHE A 97 -6.19 10.65 -1.96
N LEU A 98 -5.46 10.99 -0.89
CA LEU A 98 -5.93 11.95 0.11
C LEU A 98 -6.14 13.36 -0.46
N ALA A 99 -5.28 13.79 -1.39
CA ALA A 99 -5.44 15.06 -2.08
C ALA A 99 -6.71 15.09 -2.95
N LYS A 100 -7.13 13.94 -3.49
CA LYS A 100 -8.34 13.81 -4.33
C LYS A 100 -9.62 13.69 -3.51
N HIS A 101 -9.60 12.91 -2.43
CA HIS A 101 -10.82 12.44 -1.74
C HIS A 101 -10.95 12.93 -0.29
N GLY A 102 -9.95 13.63 0.24
CA GLY A 102 -9.91 14.07 1.61
C GLY A 102 -9.58 12.96 2.63
N GLN A 103 -9.27 13.37 3.87
CA GLN A 103 -8.87 12.45 4.94
C GLN A 103 -10.01 11.56 5.45
N GLU A 104 -11.26 12.03 5.34
CA GLU A 104 -12.44 11.31 5.82
C GLU A 104 -12.64 9.97 5.10
N ALA A 105 -12.23 9.88 3.83
CA ALA A 105 -12.28 8.64 3.04
C ALA A 105 -11.51 7.48 3.70
N LEU A 106 -10.39 7.79 4.38
CA LEU A 106 -9.58 6.78 5.06
C LEU A 106 -9.88 6.64 6.55
N GLY A 107 -10.46 7.66 7.17
CA GLY A 107 -10.56 7.77 8.61
C GLY A 107 -9.17 7.98 9.26
N PRO A 108 -9.08 7.88 10.60
CA PRO A 108 -7.86 8.20 11.33
C PRO A 108 -6.70 7.27 10.96
N GLN A 109 -5.56 7.86 10.61
CA GLN A 109 -4.32 7.12 10.35
C GLN A 109 -3.59 6.82 11.66
N ARG A 110 -3.30 5.54 11.92
CA ARG A 110 -2.39 5.16 13.00
C ARG A 110 -0.95 5.39 12.56
N ARG A 111 -0.24 6.28 13.25
CA ARG A 111 1.20 6.51 13.04
C ARG A 111 2.02 5.75 14.09
N PRO A 112 3.16 5.16 13.73
CA PRO A 112 4.04 4.53 14.70
C PRO A 112 4.52 5.55 15.74
N ALA A 113 4.40 5.18 17.02
CA ALA A 113 4.70 6.02 18.17
C ALA A 113 5.92 5.50 18.96
N GLY A 114 6.34 6.26 19.99
CA GLY A 114 7.47 5.91 20.85
C GLY A 114 8.81 5.82 20.12
N LEU A 115 9.73 5.03 20.68
CA LEU A 115 11.08 4.83 20.13
C LEU A 115 11.06 4.27 18.71
N TRP A 116 10.14 3.36 18.42
CA TRP A 116 9.97 2.80 17.08
C TRP A 116 9.56 3.88 16.08
N GLY A 117 8.56 4.70 16.42
CA GLY A 117 8.14 5.83 15.60
C GLY A 117 9.25 6.84 15.36
N ALA A 118 10.08 7.10 16.38
CA ALA A 118 11.26 7.97 16.22
C ALA A 118 12.28 7.36 15.25
N ALA A 119 12.56 6.05 15.33
CA ALA A 119 13.45 5.37 14.40
C ALA A 119 12.92 5.39 12.95
N VAL A 120 11.63 5.12 12.75
CA VAL A 120 10.96 5.20 11.44
C VAL A 120 11.09 6.60 10.86
N ARG A 121 10.77 7.65 11.62
CA ARG A 121 10.86 9.05 11.16
C ARG A 121 12.30 9.48 10.90
N GLY A 122 13.24 9.08 11.75
CA GLY A 122 14.66 9.39 11.60
C GLY A 122 15.23 8.78 10.32
N LEU A 123 14.97 7.50 10.05
CA LEU A 123 15.38 6.86 8.82
C LEU A 123 14.69 7.49 7.60
N ALA A 124 13.37 7.70 7.67
CA ALA A 124 12.60 8.30 6.58
C ALA A 124 13.13 9.69 6.15
N ALA A 125 13.60 10.51 7.10
CA ALA A 125 14.12 11.85 6.83
C ALA A 125 15.38 11.85 5.93
N VAL A 126 16.10 10.73 5.86
CA VAL A 126 17.33 10.62 5.05
C VAL A 126 17.19 9.69 3.85
N LEU A 127 16.02 9.08 3.64
CA LEU A 127 15.79 8.13 2.56
C LEU A 127 15.56 8.82 1.21
N THR A 128 16.43 8.48 0.26
CA THR A 128 16.18 8.62 -1.18
C THR A 128 15.93 7.25 -1.78
N GLU A 129 15.43 7.16 -3.02
CA GLU A 129 15.26 5.87 -3.71
C GLU A 129 16.57 5.08 -3.75
N THR A 130 17.68 5.73 -4.14
CA THR A 130 19.00 5.10 -4.18
C THR A 130 19.49 4.65 -2.81
N ARG A 131 19.29 5.46 -1.76
CA ARG A 131 19.68 5.07 -0.39
C ARG A 131 18.84 3.90 0.11
N LEU A 132 17.54 3.91 -0.19
CA LEU A 132 16.63 2.84 0.16
C LEU A 132 17.06 1.50 -0.43
N GLU A 133 17.40 1.48 -1.72
CA GLU A 133 17.87 0.26 -2.39
C GLU A 133 19.16 -0.29 -1.78
N ARG A 134 20.13 0.59 -1.47
CA ARG A 134 21.38 0.18 -0.82
C ARG A 134 21.14 -0.40 0.58
N ILE A 135 20.35 0.29 1.40
CA ILE A 135 20.05 -0.12 2.78
C ILE A 135 19.26 -1.42 2.79
N ALA A 136 18.15 -1.48 2.05
CA ALA A 136 17.28 -2.65 2.01
C ALA A 136 17.98 -3.86 1.37
N GLY A 137 18.79 -3.65 0.31
CA GLY A 137 19.63 -4.71 -0.26
C GLY A 137 20.75 -5.16 0.68
N GLY A 138 21.23 -4.28 1.57
CA GLY A 138 22.11 -4.64 2.67
C GLY A 138 21.41 -5.54 3.70
N VAL A 139 20.17 -5.19 4.08
CA VAL A 139 19.33 -6.03 4.94
C VAL A 139 19.13 -7.41 4.32
N ASP A 140 18.75 -7.49 3.04
CA ASP A 140 18.58 -8.76 2.32
C ASP A 140 19.83 -9.66 2.39
N ARG A 141 21.03 -9.07 2.31
CA ARG A 141 22.31 -9.81 2.38
C ARG A 141 22.61 -10.36 3.78
N ILE A 142 22.19 -9.69 4.85
CA ILE A 142 22.47 -10.10 6.22
C ILE A 142 21.36 -10.97 6.83
N LEU A 143 20.14 -10.94 6.29
CA LEU A 143 19.00 -11.71 6.80
C LEU A 143 19.32 -13.19 7.11
N PRO A 144 20.05 -13.94 6.25
CA PRO A 144 20.38 -15.34 6.54
C PRO A 144 21.33 -15.56 7.72
N ARG A 145 21.96 -14.49 8.23
CA ARG A 145 23.04 -14.54 9.24
C ARG A 145 22.64 -13.99 10.59
N ILE A 146 21.41 -13.48 10.75
CA ILE A 146 20.95 -12.83 11.97
C ILE A 146 19.72 -13.53 12.56
N PRO A 147 19.44 -13.38 13.86
CA PRO A 147 18.24 -13.95 14.46
C PRO A 147 16.97 -13.42 13.78
N GLU A 148 15.99 -14.30 13.59
CA GLU A 148 14.76 -14.01 12.85
C GLU A 148 14.00 -12.78 13.41
N GLY A 149 13.94 -12.67 14.74
CA GLY A 149 13.29 -11.53 15.41
C GLY A 149 13.91 -10.19 15.06
N LEU A 150 15.25 -10.13 14.96
CA LEU A 150 15.98 -8.94 14.55
C LEU A 150 15.78 -8.67 13.05
N GLY A 151 15.88 -9.70 12.22
CA GLY A 151 15.62 -9.60 10.78
C GLY A 151 14.23 -9.02 10.49
N ARG A 152 13.20 -9.51 11.18
CA ARG A 152 11.83 -9.00 11.05
C ARG A 152 11.71 -7.52 11.37
N LYS A 153 12.40 -7.06 12.43
CA LYS A 153 12.43 -5.63 12.79
C LYS A 153 13.19 -4.79 11.78
N LEU A 154 14.32 -5.26 11.25
CA LEU A 154 15.05 -4.52 10.20
C LEU A 154 14.21 -4.38 8.91
N VAL A 155 13.53 -5.45 8.50
CA VAL A 155 12.60 -5.42 7.35
C VAL A 155 11.47 -4.43 7.62
N ALA A 156 10.82 -4.51 8.78
CA ALA A 156 9.74 -3.61 9.16
C ALA A 156 10.19 -2.14 9.18
N LEU A 157 11.37 -1.85 9.73
CA LEU A 157 11.94 -0.50 9.77
C LEU A 157 12.14 0.06 8.35
N CYS A 158 12.72 -0.74 7.44
CA CYS A 158 12.91 -0.33 6.05
C CYS A 158 11.58 -0.05 5.35
N VAL A 159 10.58 -0.92 5.52
CA VAL A 159 9.26 -0.80 4.88
C VAL A 159 8.47 0.39 5.42
N GLU A 160 8.38 0.56 6.74
CA GLU A 160 7.65 1.66 7.37
C GLU A 160 8.33 3.02 7.11
N ALA A 161 9.67 3.09 7.18
CA ALA A 161 10.40 4.30 6.86
C ALA A 161 10.27 4.68 5.38
N ALA A 162 10.27 3.70 4.48
CA ALA A 162 10.03 3.94 3.06
C ALA A 162 8.61 4.48 2.81
N ALA A 163 7.58 3.88 3.39
CA ALA A 163 6.21 4.40 3.30
C ALA A 163 6.14 5.85 3.78
N HIS A 164 6.73 6.16 4.94
CA HIS A 164 6.73 7.51 5.48
C HIS A 164 7.55 8.50 4.65
N ALA A 165 8.66 8.07 4.04
CA ALA A 165 9.40 8.88 3.09
C ALA A 165 8.58 9.17 1.81
N GLY A 166 7.74 8.22 1.39
CA GLY A 166 6.82 8.39 0.26
C GLY A 166 5.76 9.45 0.54
N GLU A 167 5.14 9.39 1.73
CA GLU A 167 4.14 10.38 2.17
C GLU A 167 4.69 11.81 2.16
N ARG A 168 5.98 12.01 2.47
CA ARG A 168 6.61 13.34 2.47
C ARG A 168 6.95 13.87 1.08
N HIS A 169 6.84 13.03 0.05
CA HIS A 169 7.17 13.37 -1.34
C HIS A 169 6.08 12.86 -2.30
N PRO A 170 4.84 13.39 -2.19
CA PRO A 170 3.67 12.89 -2.93
C PRO A 170 3.83 12.98 -4.45
N ASP A 171 4.59 13.95 -4.96
CA ASP A 171 4.83 14.12 -6.41
C ASP A 171 5.47 12.89 -7.05
N ARG A 172 6.15 12.03 -6.27
CA ARG A 172 6.73 10.77 -6.75
C ARG A 172 5.68 9.80 -7.27
N ALA A 173 4.42 9.90 -6.84
CA ALA A 173 3.34 9.04 -7.34
C ALA A 173 2.99 9.29 -8.81
N ARG A 174 3.18 10.53 -9.28
CA ARG A 174 2.84 10.99 -10.64
C ARG A 174 4.02 10.91 -11.61
N GLY A 175 5.24 10.71 -11.12
CA GLY A 175 6.45 10.67 -11.94
C GLY A 175 6.54 9.39 -12.78
N THR A 176 6.71 9.54 -14.10
CA THR A 176 7.14 8.48 -15.01
C THR A 176 8.63 8.18 -14.85
N PHE A 177 9.04 6.92 -15.12
CA PHE A 177 10.45 6.60 -15.33
C PHE A 177 10.89 7.07 -16.72
#